data_AF-A0A7V9R4T0-F1
#
_entry.id   AF-A0A7V9R4T0-F1
#
_cell.length_a   1.000
_cell.length_b   1.000
_cell.length_c   1.000
_cell.angle_alpha   90.00
_cell.angle_beta   90.00
_cell.angle_gamma   90.00
#
_symmetry.space_group_name_H-M   'P 1'
#
loop_
_entity.id
_entity.type
_entity.pdbx_description
1 polymer ?
#
loop_
_entity_poly.entity_id
_entity_poly.type
_entity_poly.pdbx_seq_one_letter_code
_entity_poly.pdbx_strand_id
1 'polypeptide(L)'
;MILGYLANMVATIPTWIGLQITDAELDVAPAPGESKLEHKRMDTSAELIAALDKSAGVARSAFEKTTDEHLMTNWRLLARGQAVMEAPRYQMIQDTFNHWAHHRGQMTVYLRLLGAKVPAIYGPSADDNQFR
;
A
#
# COMPACT_ATOMS: atom_id res chain seq x y z
N MET A 1 9.59 8.27 -14.84
CA MET A 1 8.27 8.61 -15.40
C MET A 1 7.61 9.73 -14.59
N ILE A 2 6.79 10.59 -15.20
CA ILE A 2 6.13 11.74 -14.51
C ILE A 2 5.28 11.28 -13.32
N LEU A 3 4.57 10.15 -13.45
CA LEU A 3 3.74 9.57 -12.38
C LEU A 3 4.44 8.43 -11.61
N GLY A 4 5.76 8.25 -11.80
CA GLY A 4 6.47 7.06 -11.33
C GLY A 4 6.40 6.85 -9.83
N TYR A 5 6.51 7.92 -9.04
CA TYR A 5 6.41 7.84 -7.58
C TYR A 5 5.02 7.40 -7.13
N LEU A 6 3.96 8.03 -7.65
CA LEU A 6 2.58 7.68 -7.32
C LEU A 6 2.25 6.24 -7.72
N ALA A 7 2.65 5.83 -8.92
CA ALA A 7 2.43 4.46 -9.39
C ALA A 7 3.16 3.44 -8.52
N ASN A 8 4.39 3.76 -8.08
CA ASN A 8 5.15 2.92 -7.15
C ASN A 8 4.44 2.81 -5.79
N MET A 9 3.92 3.92 -5.24
CA MET A 9 3.12 3.89 -4.01
C MET A 9 1.90 2.98 -4.14
N VAL A 10 1.10 3.14 -5.21
CA VAL A 10 -0.07 2.28 -5.45
C VAL A 10 0.32 0.80 -5.57
N ALA A 11 1.45 0.50 -6.22
CA ALA A 11 1.92 -0.87 -6.40
C ALA A 11 2.46 -1.52 -5.12
N THR A 12 3.01 -0.74 -4.18
CA THR A 12 3.79 -1.30 -3.06
C THR A 12 3.14 -1.15 -1.68
N ILE A 13 2.20 -0.20 -1.49
CA ILE A 13 1.48 -0.02 -0.21
C ILE A 13 0.91 -1.33 0.36
N PRO A 14 0.32 -2.26 -0.42
CA PRO A 14 -0.20 -3.52 0.14
C PRO A 14 0.85 -4.36 0.89
N THR A 15 2.15 -4.17 0.61
CA THR A 15 3.24 -4.84 1.34
C THR A 15 3.21 -4.52 2.83
N TRP A 16 2.80 -3.30 3.20
CA TRP A 16 2.72 -2.86 4.60
C TRP A 16 1.74 -3.69 5.40
N ILE A 17 0.67 -4.18 4.79
CA ILE A 17 -0.30 -5.08 5.44
C ILE A 17 0.40 -6.37 5.87
N GLY A 18 1.25 -6.93 4.99
CA GLY A 18 2.07 -8.09 5.32
C GLY A 18 2.96 -7.82 6.53
N LEU A 19 3.72 -6.72 6.51
CA LEU A 19 4.62 -6.32 7.62
C LEU A 19 3.86 -6.08 8.93
N GLN A 20 2.69 -5.44 8.87
CA GLN A 20 1.81 -5.18 10.01
C GLN A 20 1.23 -6.46 10.60
N ILE A 21 1.24 -7.58 9.87
CA ILE A 21 0.81 -8.88 10.38
C ILE A 21 2.02 -9.68 10.86
N THR A 22 3.11 -9.73 10.10
CA THR A 22 4.23 -10.65 10.38
C THR A 22 5.27 -10.10 11.34
N ASP A 23 5.47 -8.78 11.36
CA ASP A 23 6.53 -8.14 12.14
C ASP A 23 5.95 -7.43 13.36
N ALA A 24 6.76 -7.17 14.38
CA ALA A 24 6.32 -6.40 15.55
C ALA A 24 6.32 -4.89 15.30
N GLU A 25 7.16 -4.44 14.37
CA GLU A 25 7.43 -3.02 14.12
C GLU A 25 8.07 -2.79 12.75
N LEU A 26 7.98 -1.55 12.28
CA LEU A 26 8.71 -1.06 11.10
C LEU A 26 9.31 0.30 11.39
N ASP A 27 10.61 0.46 11.16
CA ASP A 27 11.26 1.76 11.12
C ASP A 27 11.25 2.31 9.68
N VAL A 28 10.63 3.46 9.49
CA VAL A 28 10.54 4.14 8.18
C VAL A 28 11.72 5.08 7.92
N ALA A 29 12.52 5.37 8.94
CA ALA A 29 13.71 6.19 8.84
C ALA A 29 14.88 5.53 9.59
N PRO A 30 15.23 4.26 9.27
CA PRO A 30 16.32 3.56 9.94
C PRO A 30 17.66 4.20 9.58
N ALA A 31 18.71 3.88 10.34
CA ALA A 31 20.04 4.39 10.01
C ALA A 31 20.49 3.90 8.61
N PRO A 32 21.40 4.62 7.94
CA PRO A 32 21.90 4.21 6.63
C PRO A 32 22.41 2.76 6.64
N GLY A 33 21.86 1.91 5.75
CA GLY A 33 22.20 0.49 5.66
C GLY A 33 21.34 -0.45 6.50
N GLU A 34 20.43 0.06 7.33
CA GLU A 34 19.57 -0.76 8.20
C GLU A 34 18.15 -0.96 7.64
N SER A 35 17.80 -0.29 6.54
CA SER A 35 16.50 -0.50 5.89
C SER A 35 16.37 -1.94 5.40
N LYS A 36 15.37 -2.65 5.94
CA LYS A 36 14.95 -3.97 5.46
C LYS A 36 14.10 -3.89 4.18
N LEU A 37 13.65 -2.69 3.81
CA LEU A 37 12.85 -2.46 2.61
C LEU A 37 13.76 -2.06 1.45
N GLU A 38 13.74 -2.89 0.41
CA GLU A 38 14.40 -2.58 -0.86
C GLU A 38 13.55 -1.58 -1.65
N HIS A 39 14.08 -0.38 -1.86
CA HIS A 39 13.46 0.61 -2.74
C HIS A 39 13.94 0.43 -4.18
N LYS A 40 13.44 -0.60 -4.85
CA LYS A 40 13.70 -0.76 -6.29
C LYS A 40 12.91 0.30 -7.08
N ARG A 41 13.61 1.05 -7.91
CA ARG A 41 12.98 1.92 -8.90
C ARG A 41 12.34 1.06 -9.99
N MET A 42 11.07 1.32 -10.28
CA MET A 42 10.32 0.69 -11.37
C MET A 42 9.99 1.74 -12.41
N ASP A 43 10.37 1.49 -13.67
CA ASP A 43 10.27 2.45 -14.76
C ASP A 43 9.30 2.00 -15.86
N THR A 44 8.67 0.82 -15.73
CA THR A 44 7.69 0.30 -16.69
C THR A 44 6.37 -0.10 -16.02
N SER A 45 5.27 -0.06 -16.77
CA SER A 45 3.96 -0.55 -16.29
C SER A 45 4.00 -2.04 -15.93
N ALA A 46 4.77 -2.85 -16.66
CA ALA A 46 4.89 -4.28 -16.40
C ALA A 46 5.54 -4.55 -15.04
N GLU A 47 6.60 -3.81 -14.68
CA GLU A 47 7.23 -3.90 -13.36
C GLU A 47 6.27 -3.48 -12.25
N LEU A 48 5.52 -2.39 -12.45
CA LEU A 48 4.55 -1.88 -11.48
C LEU A 48 3.39 -2.86 -11.25
N ILE A 49 2.87 -3.48 -12.31
CA ILE A 49 1.82 -4.50 -12.21
C ILE A 49 2.35 -5.72 -11.47
N ALA A 50 3.54 -6.22 -11.83
CA ALA A 50 4.15 -7.35 -11.15
C ALA A 50 4.42 -7.07 -9.65
N ALA A 51 4.81 -5.84 -9.31
CA ALA A 51 4.97 -5.42 -7.92
C ALA A 51 3.64 -5.35 -7.17
N LEU A 52 2.57 -4.89 -7.83
CA LEU A 52 1.22 -4.91 -7.26
C LEU A 52 0.73 -6.33 -7.00
N ASP A 53 0.88 -7.24 -7.96
CA ASP A 53 0.49 -8.64 -7.80
C ASP A 53 1.26 -9.30 -6.65
N LYS A 54 2.57 -9.02 -6.57
CA LYS A 54 3.42 -9.49 -5.47
C LYS A 54 2.96 -8.93 -4.13
N SER A 55 2.76 -7.62 -4.00
CA SER A 55 2.41 -6.98 -2.73
C SER A 55 1.02 -7.41 -2.25
N ALA A 56 0.05 -7.52 -3.16
CA ALA A 56 -1.28 -8.03 -2.86
C ALA A 56 -1.25 -9.53 -2.48
N GLY A 57 -0.41 -10.33 -3.14
CA GLY A 57 -0.19 -11.73 -2.78
C GLY A 57 0.39 -11.91 -1.37
N VAL A 58 1.36 -11.08 -0.99
CA VAL A 58 1.93 -11.04 0.36
C VAL A 58 0.86 -10.70 1.40
N ALA A 59 0.08 -9.63 1.17
CA ALA A 59 -1.00 -9.23 2.07
C ALA A 59 -2.05 -10.35 2.24
N ARG A 60 -2.48 -10.97 1.14
CA ARG A 60 -3.44 -12.08 1.18
C ARG A 60 -2.91 -13.26 1.99
N SER A 61 -1.67 -13.70 1.72
CA SER A 61 -1.07 -14.83 2.44
C SER A 61 -0.89 -14.53 3.94
N ALA A 62 -0.63 -13.27 4.30
CA ALA A 62 -0.52 -12.86 5.69
C ALA A 62 -1.88 -12.93 6.42
N PHE A 63 -2.96 -12.47 5.78
CA PHE A 63 -4.32 -12.62 6.33
C PHE A 63 -4.74 -14.08 6.48
N GLU A 64 -4.41 -14.95 5.52
CA GLU A 64 -4.71 -16.39 5.60
C GLU A 64 -4.03 -17.09 6.79
N LYS A 65 -2.96 -16.51 7.35
CA LYS A 65 -2.12 -17.09 8.41
C LYS A 65 -2.27 -16.40 9.76
N THR A 66 -3.11 -15.38 9.86
CA THR A 66 -3.31 -14.61 11.09
C THR A 66 -4.59 -15.03 11.81
N THR A 67 -4.77 -14.55 13.04
CA THR A 67 -5.99 -14.74 13.83
C THR A 67 -6.50 -13.40 14.34
N ASP A 68 -7.77 -13.33 14.71
CA ASP A 68 -8.36 -12.12 15.27
C ASP A 68 -7.62 -11.69 16.55
N GLU A 69 -7.22 -12.64 17.41
CA GLU A 69 -6.46 -12.35 18.63
C GLU A 69 -5.12 -11.69 18.30
N HIS A 70 -4.43 -12.15 17.25
CA HIS A 70 -3.19 -11.52 16.81
C HIS A 70 -3.44 -10.09 16.31
N LEU A 71 -4.51 -9.87 15.53
CA LEU A 71 -4.86 -8.55 15.01
C LEU A 71 -5.24 -7.54 16.11
N MET A 72 -5.62 -8.01 17.29
CA MET A 72 -5.86 -7.17 18.48
C MET A 72 -4.57 -6.76 19.21
N THR A 73 -3.42 -7.38 18.91
CA THR A 73 -2.13 -6.98 19.50
C THR A 73 -1.60 -5.69 18.90
N ASN A 74 -0.75 -4.98 19.64
CA ASN A 74 -0.13 -3.75 19.18
C ASN A 74 0.96 -3.99 18.13
N TRP A 75 1.11 -3.00 17.26
CA TRP A 75 2.21 -2.86 16.30
C TRP A 75 2.76 -1.45 16.35
N ARG A 76 4.07 -1.31 16.10
CA ARG A 76 4.78 -0.03 16.24
C ARG A 76 5.34 0.48 14.93
N LEU A 77 5.03 1.73 14.62
CA LEU A 77 5.75 2.50 13.61
C LEU A 77 6.88 3.25 14.29
N LEU A 78 8.11 3.04 13.82
CA LEU A 78 9.29 3.72 14.32
C LEU A 78 9.80 4.73 13.28
N ALA A 79 10.47 5.77 13.76
CA ALA A 79 11.33 6.62 12.96
C ALA A 79 12.64 6.82 13.73
N ARG A 80 13.77 6.41 13.15
CA ARG A 80 15.09 6.50 13.79
C ARG A 80 15.12 5.77 15.15
N GLY A 81 14.52 4.60 15.21
CA GLY A 81 14.39 3.75 16.40
C GLY A 81 13.40 4.26 17.45
N GLN A 82 12.72 5.39 17.24
CA GLN A 82 11.74 5.94 18.18
C GLN A 82 10.33 5.64 17.72
N ALA A 83 9.48 5.15 18.64
CA ALA A 83 8.07 4.92 18.34
C ALA A 83 7.36 6.25 18.05
N VAL A 84 6.87 6.38 16.82
CA VAL A 84 6.04 7.53 16.39
C VAL A 84 4.57 7.19 16.38
N MET A 85 4.23 5.91 16.35
CA MET A 85 2.87 5.41 16.47
C MET A 85 2.86 4.00 17.06
N GLU A 86 1.88 3.73 17.93
CA GLU A 86 1.61 2.39 18.43
C GLU A 86 0.09 2.23 18.58
N ALA A 87 -0.47 1.19 17.96
CA ALA A 87 -1.89 0.88 18.01
C ALA A 87 -2.11 -0.61 17.68
N PRO A 88 -3.32 -1.15 17.94
CA PRO A 88 -3.67 -2.49 17.50
C PRO A 88 -3.49 -2.67 15.98
N ARG A 89 -3.01 -3.85 15.55
CA ARG A 89 -2.71 -4.15 14.15
C ARG A 89 -3.90 -3.92 13.23
N TYR A 90 -5.12 -4.26 13.66
CA TYR A 90 -6.30 -4.05 12.83
C TYR A 90 -6.53 -2.57 12.48
N GLN A 91 -6.21 -1.64 13.39
CA GLN A 91 -6.31 -0.20 13.13
C GLN A 91 -5.24 0.25 12.12
N MET A 92 -4.00 -0.21 12.33
CA MET A 92 -2.88 0.07 11.42
C MET A 92 -3.16 -0.43 10.00
N ILE A 93 -3.77 -1.61 9.87
CA ILE A 93 -4.17 -2.21 8.60
C ILE A 93 -5.31 -1.40 7.94
N GLN A 94 -6.29 -0.96 8.72
CA GLN A 94 -7.36 -0.10 8.22
C GLN A 94 -6.79 1.21 7.65
N ASP A 95 -5.84 1.83 8.35
CA ASP A 95 -5.14 3.02 7.87
C ASP A 95 -4.35 2.75 6.59
N THR A 96 -3.70 1.59 6.48
CA THR A 96 -3.03 1.16 5.24
C THR A 96 -4.00 1.05 4.06
N PHE A 97 -5.21 0.50 4.27
CA PHE A 97 -6.24 0.46 3.22
C PHE A 97 -6.71 1.87 2.82
N ASN A 98 -6.92 2.76 3.79
CA ASN A 98 -7.30 4.15 3.53
C ASN A 98 -6.20 4.89 2.75
N HIS A 99 -4.94 4.68 3.12
CA HIS A 99 -3.77 5.24 2.43
C HIS A 99 -3.66 4.71 0.99
N TRP A 100 -3.95 3.43 0.77
CA TRP A 100 -3.97 2.85 -0.57
C TRP A 100 -5.10 3.44 -1.43
N ALA A 101 -6.31 3.56 -0.87
CA ALA A 101 -7.46 4.19 -1.53
C ALA A 101 -7.16 5.65 -1.87
N HIS A 102 -6.50 6.39 -0.97
CA HIS A 102 -6.07 7.78 -1.17
C HIS A 102 -5.19 7.94 -2.42
N HIS A 103 -4.12 7.14 -2.55
CA HIS A 103 -3.23 7.23 -3.71
C HIS A 103 -3.85 6.69 -5.00
N ARG A 104 -4.70 5.67 -4.92
CA ARG A 104 -5.52 5.25 -6.07
C ARG A 104 -6.46 6.37 -6.52
N GLY A 105 -7.03 7.13 -5.59
CA GLY A 105 -7.80 8.34 -5.85
C GLY A 105 -7.00 9.38 -6.63
N GLN A 106 -5.79 9.71 -6.18
CA GLN A 106 -4.89 10.61 -6.92
C GLN A 106 -4.63 10.14 -8.35
N MET A 107 -4.45 8.82 -8.57
CA MET A 107 -4.25 8.27 -9.90
C MET A 107 -5.43 8.56 -10.85
N THR A 108 -6.67 8.53 -10.34
CA THR A 108 -7.86 8.80 -11.16
C THR A 108 -7.90 10.23 -11.68
N VAL A 109 -7.42 11.20 -10.88
CA VAL A 109 -7.29 12.60 -11.30
C VAL A 109 -6.27 12.71 -12.43
N TYR A 110 -5.14 12.02 -12.32
CA TYR A 110 -4.13 12.02 -13.39
C TYR A 110 -4.61 11.34 -14.67
N LEU A 111 -5.37 10.24 -14.57
CA LEU A 111 -6.00 9.63 -15.75
C LEU A 111 -6.87 10.65 -16.48
N ARG A 112 -7.74 11.36 -15.75
CA ARG A 112 -8.60 12.41 -16.32
C ARG A 112 -7.80 13.51 -17.01
N LEU A 113 -6.76 14.04 -16.34
CA LEU A 113 -5.93 15.12 -16.87
C LEU A 113 -5.13 14.72 -18.11
N LEU A 114 -4.78 13.43 -18.23
CA LEU A 114 -4.08 12.88 -19.39
C LEU A 114 -5.03 12.42 -20.51
N GLY A 115 -6.35 12.66 -20.37
CA GLY A 115 -7.35 12.23 -21.34
C GLY A 115 -7.59 10.71 -21.37
N ALA A 116 -7.09 9.98 -20.37
CA ALA A 116 -7.33 8.56 -20.22
C ALA A 116 -8.66 8.28 -19.49
N LYS A 117 -9.24 7.10 -19.76
CA LYS A 117 -10.50 6.66 -19.14
C LYS A 117 -10.34 6.48 -17.64
N VAL A 118 -11.17 7.17 -16.84
CA VAL A 118 -11.32 6.88 -15.41
C VAL A 118 -12.23 5.64 -15.26
N PRO A 119 -11.77 4.57 -14.60
CA PRO A 119 -12.59 3.37 -14.42
C PRO A 119 -13.77 3.63 -13.47
N ALA A 120 -14.79 2.77 -13.54
CA ALA A 120 -15.80 2.67 -12.48
C ALA A 120 -15.14 2.20 -11.17
N ILE A 121 -15.54 2.77 -10.03
CA ILE A 121 -14.94 2.49 -8.70
C ILE A 121 -15.96 1.93 -7.72
N TYR A 122 -17.02 2.70 -7.44
CA TYR A 122 -18.19 2.25 -6.66
C TYR A 122 -19.45 2.11 -7.52
N GLY A 123 -19.38 2.67 -8.71
CA GLY A 123 -20.44 2.81 -9.69
C GLY A 123 -19.89 3.54 -10.90
N PRO A 124 -20.76 3.90 -11.85
CA PRO A 124 -20.36 4.58 -13.07
C PRO A 124 -19.46 5.80 -12.82
N SER A 125 -18.37 5.89 -13.57
CA SER A 125 -17.63 7.15 -13.73
C SER A 125 -18.20 7.90 -14.95
N ALA A 126 -17.79 9.16 -15.16
CA ALA A 126 -18.17 9.87 -16.39
C ALA A 126 -17.58 9.23 -17.68
N ASP A 127 -16.60 8.31 -17.56
CA ASP A 127 -15.96 7.65 -18.70
C ASP A 127 -16.30 6.14 -18.78
N ASP A 128 -16.86 5.57 -17.70
CA ASP A 128 -17.17 4.15 -17.58
C ASP A 128 -18.56 3.93 -16.97
N ASN A 129 -19.54 3.67 -17.82
CA ASN A 129 -20.95 3.55 -17.40
C ASN A 129 -21.32 2.17 -16.82
N GLN A 130 -20.33 1.36 -16.45
CA GLN A 130 -20.56 0.01 -15.94
C GLN A 130 -20.65 -0.01 -14.41
N PHE A 131 -21.47 -0.93 -13.90
CA PHE A 131 -21.52 -1.28 -12.47
C PHE A 131 -20.71 -2.56 -12.28
N ARG A 132 -19.59 -2.49 -11.56
CA ARG A 132 -18.66 -3.60 -11.31
C ARG A 132 -18.18 -3.54 -9.87
#